data_AF-A0A6L3F7M7-F1
#
_entry.id   AF-A0A6L3F7M7-F1
#
_cell.length_a   1.000
_cell.length_b   1.000
_cell.length_c   1.000
_cell.angle_alpha   90.00
_cell.angle_beta   90.00
_cell.angle_gamma   90.00
#
_symmetry.space_group_name_H-M   'P 1'
#
loop_
_entity.id
_entity.type
_entity.pdbx_description
1 polymer ?
#
loop_
_entity_poly.entity_id
_entity_poly.type
_entity_poly.pdbx_seq_one_letter_code
_entity_poly.pdbx_strand_id
1 'polypeptide(L)'
;PLDLKQRDYFNGLFYYDENEALDMVVDVELLPSTEPMVTMETSTGDKRPYRRYGIIYFTVNDQPAQLTIYSDLYGHDFFLPFRDATSGKETYGAGRYLDNHRPALQQLADNQFKIDFNYAYNPYCAYSSTYSCPLPPRENWLSVPIEAGEKDFT
;
A
#
# COMPACT_ATOMS: atom_id res chain seq x y z
N PRO A 1 -15.63 -5.58 -7.84
CA PRO A 1 -15.22 -4.51 -8.79
C PRO A 1 -15.27 -4.92 -10.28
N LEU A 2 -15.22 -6.23 -10.60
CA LEU A 2 -15.25 -6.73 -11.98
C LEU A 2 -16.60 -6.48 -12.68
N ASP A 3 -16.54 -6.17 -13.98
CA ASP A 3 -17.70 -6.11 -14.87
C ASP A 3 -18.26 -7.51 -15.20
N LEU A 4 -19.41 -7.57 -15.89
CA LEU A 4 -20.07 -8.83 -16.18
C LEU A 4 -19.22 -9.77 -17.05
N LYS A 5 -18.50 -9.24 -18.05
CA LYS A 5 -17.67 -10.06 -18.95
C LYS A 5 -16.43 -10.57 -18.25
N GLN A 6 -15.78 -9.72 -17.44
CA GLN A 6 -14.62 -10.11 -16.65
C GLN A 6 -14.96 -11.25 -15.69
N ARG A 7 -16.16 -11.26 -15.10
CA ARG A 7 -16.62 -12.34 -14.19
C ARG A 7 -16.74 -13.69 -14.88
N ASP A 8 -17.16 -13.73 -16.14
CA ASP A 8 -17.35 -14.99 -16.87
C ASP A 8 -16.03 -15.76 -17.07
N TYR A 9 -14.90 -15.05 -17.10
CA TYR A 9 -13.56 -15.63 -17.30
C TYR A 9 -12.65 -15.50 -16.07
N PHE A 10 -13.20 -15.06 -14.93
CA PHE A 10 -12.42 -14.87 -13.72
C PHE A 10 -12.12 -16.22 -13.05
N ASN A 11 -10.84 -16.57 -12.96
CA ASN A 11 -10.38 -17.84 -12.37
C ASN A 11 -9.61 -17.63 -11.04
N GLY A 12 -9.64 -16.42 -10.49
CA GLY A 12 -8.87 -16.04 -9.31
C GLY A 12 -7.93 -14.88 -9.60
N LEU A 13 -7.40 -14.31 -8.52
CA LEU A 13 -6.32 -13.32 -8.58
C LEU A 13 -4.98 -14.04 -8.55
N PHE A 14 -3.95 -13.39 -9.10
CA PHE A 14 -2.59 -13.88 -9.06
C PHE A 14 -1.84 -13.25 -7.90
N TYR A 15 -1.05 -14.07 -7.21
CA TYR A 15 -0.22 -13.65 -6.09
C TYR A 15 1.22 -14.11 -6.32
N TYR A 16 2.17 -13.42 -5.70
CA TYR A 16 3.48 -13.99 -5.45
C TYR A 16 3.37 -15.15 -4.45
N ASP A 17 4.36 -16.02 -4.45
CA ASP A 17 4.56 -16.93 -3.31
C ASP A 17 4.82 -16.12 -2.04
N GLU A 18 4.45 -16.69 -0.90
CA GLU A 18 4.65 -16.04 0.39
C GLU A 18 6.15 -15.77 0.64
N ASN A 19 6.46 -14.56 1.08
CA ASN A 19 7.80 -14.09 1.33
C ASN A 19 7.94 -13.67 2.80
N GLU A 20 8.54 -14.56 3.60
CA GLU A 20 8.75 -14.33 5.04
C GLU A 20 9.64 -13.11 5.32
N ALA A 21 10.56 -12.76 4.41
CA ALA A 21 11.42 -11.58 4.58
C ALA A 21 10.64 -10.26 4.44
N LEU A 22 9.40 -10.31 3.93
CA LEU A 22 8.50 -9.18 3.78
C LEU A 22 7.30 -9.23 4.76
N ASP A 23 7.33 -10.15 5.74
CA ASP A 23 6.54 -10.10 6.97
C ASP A 23 7.46 -9.65 8.13
N MET A 24 7.27 -8.44 8.62
CA MET A 24 8.21 -7.81 9.54
C MET A 24 7.53 -7.00 10.64
N VAL A 25 8.19 -6.95 11.81
CA VAL A 25 7.89 -5.97 12.85
C VAL A 25 8.91 -4.85 12.74
N VAL A 26 8.42 -3.62 12.59
CA VAL A 26 9.25 -2.42 12.39
C VAL A 26 8.94 -1.37 13.43
N ASP A 27 9.98 -0.65 13.84
CA ASP A 27 9.83 0.58 14.60
C ASP A 27 9.41 1.72 13.66
N VAL A 28 8.60 2.63 14.19
CA VAL A 28 8.05 3.78 13.47
C VAL A 28 8.65 5.06 14.04
N GLU A 29 9.26 5.86 13.17
CA GLU A 29 9.57 7.24 13.47
C GLU A 29 8.28 8.07 13.44
N LEU A 30 7.74 8.33 14.62
CA LEU A 30 6.49 9.07 14.79
C LEU A 30 6.62 10.52 14.33
N LEU A 31 5.69 10.95 13.48
CA LEU A 31 5.62 12.34 13.05
C LEU A 31 4.72 13.17 13.98
N PRO A 32 5.08 14.45 14.24
CA PRO A 32 4.28 15.31 15.09
C PRO A 32 2.82 15.41 14.62
N SER A 33 1.88 15.44 15.58
CA SER A 33 0.45 15.61 15.24
C SER A 33 0.11 16.95 14.60
N THR A 34 1.02 17.90 14.70
CA THR A 34 0.93 19.23 14.10
C THR A 34 1.43 19.27 12.65
N GLU A 35 1.97 18.16 12.12
CA GLU A 35 2.36 18.07 10.71
C GLU A 35 1.17 18.41 9.80
N PRO A 36 1.38 19.21 8.75
CA PRO A 36 0.34 19.49 7.78
C PRO A 36 -0.17 18.22 7.13
N MET A 37 -1.49 18.14 6.95
CA MET A 37 -2.10 17.06 6.20
C MET A 37 -1.57 17.02 4.77
N VAL A 38 -1.38 15.81 4.25
CA VAL A 38 -1.11 15.59 2.84
C VAL A 38 -2.42 15.43 2.10
N THR A 39 -2.48 15.92 0.87
CA THR A 39 -3.59 15.65 -0.03
C THR A 39 -3.15 14.62 -1.05
N MET A 40 -3.81 13.45 -1.06
CA MET A 40 -3.62 12.44 -2.08
C MET A 40 -4.64 12.66 -3.20
N GLU A 41 -4.16 12.76 -4.43
CA GLU A 41 -5.01 12.71 -5.62
C GLU A 41 -5.48 11.28 -5.86
N THR A 42 -6.67 11.12 -6.40
CA THR A 42 -7.25 9.83 -6.75
C THR A 42 -7.19 9.58 -8.25
N SER A 43 -7.43 8.34 -8.68
CA SER A 43 -7.53 7.96 -10.10
C SER A 43 -8.55 8.76 -10.91
N THR A 44 -9.56 9.36 -10.28
CA THR A 44 -10.59 10.20 -10.93
C THR A 44 -10.29 11.70 -10.84
N GLY A 45 -9.20 12.09 -10.19
CA GLY A 45 -8.81 13.49 -9.97
C GLY A 45 -9.36 14.12 -8.68
N ASP A 46 -10.18 13.39 -7.90
CA ASP A 46 -10.61 13.83 -6.57
C ASP A 46 -9.42 13.89 -5.60
N LYS A 47 -9.56 14.69 -4.55
CA LYS A 47 -8.52 14.93 -3.55
C LYS A 47 -8.98 14.45 -2.17
N ARG A 48 -8.14 13.68 -1.48
CA ARG A 48 -8.42 13.15 -0.15
C ARG A 48 -7.34 13.55 0.84
N PRO A 49 -7.69 14.16 1.98
CA PRO A 49 -6.73 14.55 2.99
C PRO A 49 -6.36 13.35 3.87
N TYR A 50 -5.06 13.20 4.16
CA TYR A 50 -4.52 12.19 5.05
C TYR A 50 -3.52 12.82 6.01
N ARG A 51 -3.39 12.24 7.20
CA ARG A 51 -2.31 12.56 8.12
C ARG A 51 -1.13 11.64 7.84
N ARG A 52 0.10 12.17 7.91
CA ARG A 52 1.30 11.33 8.01
C ARG A 52 1.43 10.88 9.46
N TYR A 53 1.36 9.59 9.70
CA TYR A 53 1.44 9.01 11.02
C TYR A 53 2.90 8.85 11.47
N GLY A 54 3.71 8.25 10.61
CA GLY A 54 5.12 8.01 10.88
C GLY A 54 5.82 7.37 9.70
N ILE A 55 7.14 7.27 9.80
CA ILE A 55 8.01 6.70 8.76
C ILE A 55 8.56 5.38 9.26
N ILE A 56 8.52 4.36 8.41
CA ILE A 56 9.21 3.09 8.62
C ILE A 56 10.46 3.05 7.75
N TYR A 57 11.50 2.42 8.28
CA TYR A 57 12.74 2.14 7.56
C TYR A 57 12.98 0.63 7.61
N PHE A 58 13.30 0.05 6.47
CA PHE A 58 13.51 -1.38 6.33
C PHE A 58 14.48 -1.65 5.18
N THR A 59 14.83 -2.91 4.98
CA THR A 59 15.72 -3.33 3.89
C THR A 59 15.06 -4.39 3.05
N VAL A 60 15.23 -4.29 1.73
CA VAL A 60 14.80 -5.31 0.77
C VAL A 60 15.99 -5.67 -0.09
N ASN A 61 16.40 -6.94 -0.10
CA ASN A 61 17.60 -7.39 -0.82
C ASN A 61 18.84 -6.54 -0.48
N ASP A 62 19.06 -6.30 0.81
CA ASP A 62 20.14 -5.45 1.37
C ASP A 62 20.12 -3.97 0.93
N GLN A 63 19.06 -3.52 0.25
CA GLN A 63 18.88 -2.11 -0.12
C GLN A 63 17.95 -1.40 0.86
N PRO A 64 18.32 -0.21 1.35
CA PRO A 64 17.45 0.56 2.24
C PRO A 64 16.19 1.03 1.51
N ALA A 65 15.07 0.94 2.22
CA ALA A 65 13.76 1.38 1.79
C ALA A 65 13.06 2.12 2.93
N GLN A 66 12.17 3.04 2.57
CA GLN A 66 11.34 3.73 3.55
C GLN A 66 9.94 3.95 2.99
N LEU A 67 8.96 3.95 3.89
CA LEU A 67 7.58 4.31 3.56
C LEU A 67 7.00 5.17 4.69
N THR A 68 6.11 6.08 4.33
CA THR A 68 5.27 6.82 5.26
C THR A 68 3.96 6.06 5.48
N ILE A 69 3.64 5.73 6.73
CA ILE A 69 2.31 5.27 7.13
C ILE A 69 1.41 6.51 7.22
N TYR A 70 0.23 6.43 6.60
CA TYR A 70 -0.80 7.45 6.71
C TYR A 70 -1.93 6.99 7.61
N SER A 71 -2.70 7.94 8.11
CA SER A 71 -3.95 7.68 8.81
C SER A 71 -5.06 8.64 8.35
N ASP A 72 -6.27 8.34 8.77
CA ASP A 72 -7.34 9.32 8.86
C ASP A 72 -7.00 10.47 9.82
N LEU A 73 -7.96 11.40 9.99
CA LEU A 73 -7.82 12.57 10.86
C LEU A 73 -7.63 12.20 12.34
N TYR A 74 -8.15 11.05 12.77
CA TYR A 74 -8.16 10.64 14.18
C TYR A 74 -7.01 9.69 14.53
N GLY A 75 -6.28 9.17 13.55
CA GLY A 75 -5.14 8.28 13.80
C GLY A 75 -5.55 6.84 14.09
N HIS A 76 -6.65 6.38 13.48
CA HIS A 76 -7.23 5.06 13.72
C HIS A 76 -7.27 4.19 12.46
N ASP A 77 -7.47 4.78 11.29
CA ASP A 77 -7.51 4.03 10.02
C ASP A 77 -6.18 4.16 9.31
N PHE A 78 -5.30 3.18 9.51
CA PHE A 78 -3.96 3.18 8.93
C PHE A 78 -3.97 2.73 7.48
N PHE A 79 -3.21 3.45 6.65
CA PHE A 79 -3.14 3.27 5.22
C PHE A 79 -1.70 3.42 4.74
N LEU A 80 -1.21 2.41 4.02
CA LEU A 80 0.13 2.39 3.43
C LEU A 80 0.02 2.17 1.91
N PRO A 81 -0.25 3.23 1.13
CA PRO A 81 -0.18 3.16 -0.32
C PRO A 81 1.28 3.22 -0.76
N PHE A 82 1.68 2.34 -1.67
CA PHE A 82 3.04 2.33 -2.19
C PHE A 82 3.09 1.96 -3.66
N ARG A 83 4.16 2.41 -4.30
CA ARG A 83 4.58 1.98 -5.63
C ARG A 83 6.00 1.46 -5.51
N ASP A 84 6.39 0.46 -6.28
CA ASP A 84 7.70 -0.18 -6.20
C ASP A 84 8.30 -0.46 -7.59
N ALA A 85 9.44 -1.14 -7.63
CA ALA A 85 10.11 -1.47 -8.89
C ALA A 85 9.38 -2.51 -9.77
N THR A 86 8.41 -3.25 -9.20
CA THR A 86 7.57 -4.24 -9.89
C THR A 86 6.34 -3.60 -10.54
N SER A 87 5.98 -2.38 -10.11
CA SER A 87 4.78 -1.67 -10.54
C SER A 87 4.80 -1.33 -12.03
N GLY A 88 3.83 -1.87 -12.77
CA GLY A 88 3.68 -1.71 -14.23
C GLY A 88 4.44 -2.76 -15.05
N LYS A 89 5.02 -3.76 -14.38
CA LYS A 89 5.68 -4.92 -15.01
C LYS A 89 5.07 -6.22 -14.53
N GLU A 90 4.90 -6.35 -13.21
CA GLU A 90 4.41 -7.56 -12.56
C GLU A 90 3.25 -7.30 -11.59
N THR A 91 3.12 -6.07 -11.13
CA THR A 91 2.04 -5.59 -10.24
C THR A 91 1.36 -4.36 -10.83
N TYR A 92 0.19 -4.00 -10.30
CA TYR A 92 -0.60 -2.89 -10.82
C TYR A 92 0.19 -1.57 -10.90
N GLY A 93 0.17 -0.93 -12.06
CA GLY A 93 1.05 0.19 -12.38
C GLY A 93 0.94 1.42 -11.47
N ALA A 94 -0.26 1.68 -10.93
CA ALA A 94 -0.49 2.81 -10.04
C ALA A 94 -0.09 2.54 -8.58
N GLY A 95 0.27 1.30 -8.24
CA GLY A 95 0.68 0.88 -6.91
C GLY A 95 -0.35 0.01 -6.19
N ARG A 96 0.03 -0.43 -4.99
CA ARG A 96 -0.71 -1.36 -4.13
C ARG A 96 -0.85 -0.79 -2.73
N TYR A 97 -1.73 -1.39 -1.94
CA TYR A 97 -2.06 -0.93 -0.60
C TYR A 97 -1.81 -2.00 0.47
N LEU A 98 -1.47 -1.54 1.67
CA LEU A 98 -1.76 -2.22 2.93
C LEU A 98 -2.68 -1.33 3.76
N ASP A 99 -3.58 -1.95 4.53
CA ASP A 99 -4.43 -1.27 5.50
C ASP A 99 -4.61 -2.12 6.76
N ASN A 100 -5.11 -1.51 7.83
CA ASN A 100 -5.37 -2.17 9.11
C ASN A 100 -6.71 -2.91 9.16
N HIS A 101 -7.45 -2.99 8.05
CA HIS A 101 -8.64 -3.83 7.93
C HIS A 101 -8.29 -5.28 7.54
N ARG A 102 -7.02 -5.52 7.20
CA ARG A 102 -6.41 -6.82 6.92
C ARG A 102 -5.31 -7.12 7.92
N PRO A 103 -4.82 -8.37 8.02
CA PRO A 103 -3.66 -8.68 8.85
C PRO A 103 -2.33 -8.08 8.35
N ALA A 104 -2.39 -7.15 7.39
CA ALA A 104 -1.30 -6.54 6.66
C ALA A 104 -0.57 -5.43 7.43
N LEU A 105 -1.30 -4.63 8.21
CA LEU A 105 -0.77 -3.44 8.87
C LEU A 105 -1.37 -3.35 10.28
N GLN A 106 -0.69 -3.94 11.25
CA GLN A 106 -1.16 -4.02 12.63
C GLN A 106 -0.29 -3.17 13.55
N GLN A 107 -0.91 -2.23 14.24
CA GLN A 107 -0.25 -1.46 15.28
C GLN A 107 -0.04 -2.35 16.52
N LEU A 108 1.22 -2.55 16.92
CA LEU A 108 1.59 -3.30 18.12
C LEU A 108 1.80 -2.36 19.32
N ALA A 109 2.33 -1.16 19.05
CA ALA A 109 2.44 -0.02 19.93
C ALA A 109 2.43 1.26 19.09
N ASP A 110 2.35 2.44 19.72
CA ASP A 110 2.36 3.72 18.98
C ASP A 110 3.54 3.82 18.00
N ASN A 111 4.73 3.41 18.42
CA ASN A 111 5.95 3.46 17.62
C ASN A 111 6.34 2.11 17.01
N GLN A 112 5.43 1.14 16.88
CA GLN A 112 5.76 -0.19 16.37
C GLN A 112 4.61 -0.84 15.62
N PHE A 113 4.89 -1.33 14.41
CA PHE A 113 3.90 -2.00 13.55
C PHE A 113 4.40 -3.36 13.09
N LYS A 114 3.47 -4.32 12.99
CA LYS A 114 3.61 -5.48 12.11
C LYS A 114 3.16 -5.08 10.71
N ILE A 115 4.01 -5.32 9.71
CA ILE A 115 3.79 -5.04 8.31
C ILE A 115 4.05 -6.31 7.51
N ASP A 116 3.03 -6.75 6.79
CA ASP A 116 3.07 -7.96 5.98
C ASP A 116 2.65 -7.64 4.54
N PHE A 117 3.65 -7.54 3.66
CA PHE A 117 3.42 -7.26 2.24
C PHE A 117 2.82 -8.44 1.49
N ASN A 118 2.74 -9.64 2.08
CA ASN A 118 2.02 -10.78 1.48
C ASN A 118 0.52 -10.51 1.36
N TYR A 119 0.01 -9.54 2.13
CA TYR A 119 -1.36 -9.05 2.03
C TYR A 119 -1.50 -7.76 1.20
N ALA A 120 -0.44 -7.34 0.49
CA ALA A 120 -0.53 -6.23 -0.45
C ALA A 120 -1.57 -6.55 -1.52
N TYR A 121 -2.50 -5.62 -1.73
CA TYR A 121 -3.62 -5.83 -2.65
C TYR A 121 -3.74 -4.69 -3.64
N ASN A 122 -4.31 -5.01 -4.81
CA ASN A 122 -4.57 -4.01 -5.83
C ASN A 122 -5.79 -3.15 -5.44
N PRO A 123 -5.75 -1.83 -5.65
CA PRO A 123 -6.92 -0.99 -5.50
C PRO A 123 -8.03 -1.41 -6.47
N TYR A 124 -9.29 -1.09 -6.14
CA TYR A 124 -10.40 -1.43 -7.04
C TYR A 124 -10.29 -0.80 -8.44
N CYS A 125 -9.57 0.31 -8.58
CA CYS A 125 -9.28 0.93 -9.87
C CYS A 125 -8.40 0.07 -10.79
N ALA A 126 -7.71 -0.95 -10.26
CA ALA A 126 -7.00 -1.94 -11.07
C ALA A 126 -7.94 -2.81 -11.91
N TYR A 127 -9.17 -3.03 -11.44
CA TYR A 127 -10.15 -3.89 -12.11
C TYR A 127 -11.21 -3.10 -12.89
N SER A 128 -11.49 -1.87 -12.46
CA SER A 128 -12.48 -1.00 -13.09
C SER A 128 -12.15 0.48 -12.89
N SER A 129 -12.09 1.21 -14.00
CA SER A 129 -11.84 2.67 -14.02
C SER A 129 -12.94 3.51 -13.37
N THR A 130 -14.08 2.90 -13.02
CA THR A 130 -15.18 3.61 -12.33
C THR A 130 -14.87 3.92 -10.86
N TYR A 131 -13.83 3.30 -10.28
CA TYR A 131 -13.45 3.52 -8.90
C TYR A 131 -12.41 4.63 -8.75
N SER A 132 -12.65 5.50 -7.78
CA SER A 132 -11.74 6.57 -7.35
C SER A 132 -10.87 6.07 -6.21
N CYS A 133 -9.61 5.79 -6.48
CA CYS A 133 -8.66 5.22 -5.52
C CYS A 133 -7.45 6.16 -5.31
N PRO A 134 -6.99 6.37 -4.07
CA PRO A 134 -5.83 7.24 -3.77
C PRO A 134 -4.54 6.80 -4.47
N LEU A 135 -3.84 7.72 -5.12
CA LEU A 135 -2.54 7.42 -5.71
C LEU A 135 -1.45 7.52 -4.63
N PRO A 136 -0.52 6.54 -4.56
CA PRO A 136 0.62 6.62 -3.64
C PRO A 136 1.42 7.91 -3.88
N PRO A 137 1.64 8.73 -2.82
CA PRO A 137 2.52 9.89 -2.91
C PRO A 137 3.93 9.48 -3.33
N ARG A 138 4.69 10.40 -3.95
CA ARG A 138 6.06 10.10 -4.40
C ARG A 138 7.01 9.66 -3.29
N GLU A 139 6.77 10.11 -2.05
CA GLU A 139 7.55 9.68 -0.88
C GLU A 139 7.38 8.18 -0.57
N ASN A 140 6.32 7.53 -1.06
CA ASN A 140 6.08 6.10 -0.97
C ASN A 140 6.35 5.36 -2.29
N TRP A 141 7.26 5.89 -3.12
CA TRP A 141 7.74 5.20 -4.32
C TRP A 141 9.09 4.57 -4.04
N LEU A 142 9.11 3.25 -3.95
CA LEU A 142 10.28 2.44 -3.71
C LEU A 142 11.03 2.14 -5.01
N SER A 143 12.36 2.19 -4.94
CA SER A 143 13.24 1.69 -6.01
C SER A 143 13.52 0.18 -5.90
N VAL A 144 13.21 -0.43 -4.76
CA VAL A 144 13.34 -1.86 -4.51
C VAL A 144 12.09 -2.61 -4.99
N PRO A 145 12.20 -3.88 -5.39
CA PRO A 145 11.05 -4.70 -5.74
C PRO A 145 10.40 -5.31 -4.48
N ILE A 146 9.08 -5.22 -4.34
CA ILE A 146 8.33 -5.90 -3.28
C ILE A 146 7.62 -7.11 -3.89
N GLU A 147 8.34 -8.24 -3.96
CA GLU A 147 7.87 -9.50 -4.55
C GLU A 147 7.04 -10.30 -3.53
N ALA A 148 5.93 -9.71 -3.08
CA ALA A 148 4.95 -10.30 -2.17
C ALA A 148 3.56 -9.73 -2.48
N GLY A 149 2.51 -10.50 -2.17
CA GLY A 149 1.12 -10.06 -2.34
C GLY A 149 0.61 -10.14 -3.77
N GLU A 150 -0.42 -9.34 -4.07
CA GLU A 150 -1.16 -9.43 -5.33
C GLU A 150 -0.31 -8.93 -6.51
N LYS A 151 -0.36 -9.70 -7.61
CA LYS A 151 0.23 -9.38 -8.91
C LYS A 151 -0.77 -8.60 -9.78
N ASP A 152 -0.33 -8.17 -10.95
CA ASP A 152 -1.20 -7.48 -11.88
C ASP A 152 -2.39 -8.36 -12.30
N PHE A 153 -3.54 -7.73 -12.43
CA PHE A 153 -4.78 -8.42 -12.82
C PHE A 153 -4.86 -8.66 -14.32
N THR A 154 -4.20 -7.82 -15.11
CA THR A 154 -4.32 -7.77 -16.58
C THR A 154 -3.30 -8.61 -17.33
#